data_AF-A0A957EYH6-F1
#
_entry.id   AF-A0A957EYH6-F1
#
_cell.length_a   1.000
_cell.length_b   1.000
_cell.length_c   1.000
_cell.angle_alpha   90.00
_cell.angle_beta   90.00
_cell.angle_gamma   90.00
#
_symmetry.space_group_name_H-M   'P 1'
#
loop_
_entity.id
_entity.type
_entity.pdbx_description
1 polymer ?
#
loop_
_entity_poly.entity_id
_entity_poly.type
_entity_poly.pdbx_seq_one_letter_code
_entity_poly.pdbx_strand_id
1 'polypeptide(L)'
;ALLSAIALTAWDLMLDPQMVGWGLWVWQQPGGYFGIPWLNFGGWILTAVLLTTLLRPKPVPIRPLLLIYTLTWFLETFGLAFFWAMPGPAAMGGVVMGLFVWQGWRLEIGDWRLRSHNLQSPISN
;
A
#
# COMPACT_ATOMS: atom_id res chain seq x y z
N ALA A 1 6.21 -10.43 -6.42
CA ALA A 1 6.69 -9.24 -7.14
C ALA A 1 5.54 -8.31 -7.52
N LEU A 2 4.62 -8.72 -8.40
CA LEU A 2 3.53 -7.84 -8.86
C LEU A 2 2.63 -7.31 -7.73
N LEU A 3 2.18 -8.18 -6.83
CA LEU A 3 1.36 -7.75 -5.68
C LEU A 3 2.07 -6.71 -4.82
N SER A 4 3.36 -6.93 -4.52
CA SER A 4 4.20 -5.98 -3.78
C SER A 4 4.32 -4.65 -4.51
N ALA A 5 4.49 -4.68 -5.83
CA ALA A 5 4.62 -3.49 -6.65
C ALA A 5 3.34 -2.65 -6.70
N ILE A 6 2.17 -3.28 -6.85
CA ILE A 6 0.89 -2.59 -6.86
C ILE A 6 0.56 -2.06 -5.45
N ALA A 7 0.83 -2.84 -4.39
CA ALA A 7 0.59 -2.39 -3.02
C ALA A 7 1.50 -1.22 -2.64
N LEU A 8 2.76 -1.20 -3.11
CA LEU A 8 3.67 -0.07 -2.94
C LEU A 8 3.16 1.15 -3.72
N THR A 9 2.85 1.00 -5.01
CA THR A 9 2.42 2.13 -5.86
C THR A 9 1.05 2.68 -5.46
N ALA A 10 0.22 1.88 -4.78
CA ALA A 10 -1.04 2.37 -4.20
C ALA A 10 -0.82 3.48 -3.16
N TRP A 11 0.33 3.49 -2.49
CA TRP A 11 0.73 4.54 -1.55
C TRP A 11 1.01 5.87 -2.24
N ASP A 12 1.62 5.84 -3.42
CA ASP A 12 1.94 7.02 -4.23
C ASP A 12 0.69 7.84 -4.61
N LEU A 13 -0.51 7.22 -4.58
CA LEU A 13 -1.78 7.92 -4.78
C LEU A 13 -2.09 8.96 -3.69
N MET A 14 -1.41 8.88 -2.54
CA MET A 14 -1.47 9.85 -1.45
C MET A 14 -0.19 10.64 -1.31
N LEU A 15 0.95 9.93 -1.28
CA LEU A 15 2.27 10.52 -1.10
C LEU A 15 2.60 11.52 -2.20
N ASP A 16 2.40 11.17 -3.48
CA ASP A 16 2.85 12.02 -4.57
C ASP A 16 2.04 13.31 -4.69
N PRO A 17 0.69 13.29 -4.61
CA PRO A 17 -0.09 14.52 -4.53
C PRO A 17 0.27 15.39 -3.33
N GLN A 18 0.63 14.79 -2.19
CA GLN A 18 1.11 15.53 -1.03
C GLN A 18 2.43 16.26 -1.35
N MET A 19 3.40 15.56 -1.93
CA MET A 19 4.71 16.15 -2.28
C MET A 19 4.57 17.24 -3.35
N VAL A 20 3.70 17.06 -4.33
CA VAL A 20 3.40 18.10 -5.34
C VAL A 20 2.64 19.28 -4.70
N GLY A 21 1.63 19.01 -3.88
CA GLY A 21 0.84 20.04 -3.21
C GLY A 21 1.64 20.88 -2.21
N TRP A 22 2.71 20.33 -1.64
CA TRP A 22 3.67 21.07 -0.81
C TRP A 22 4.77 21.77 -1.62
N GLY A 23 4.77 21.64 -2.94
CA GLY A 23 5.81 22.22 -3.80
C GLY A 23 7.18 21.56 -3.63
N LEU A 24 7.26 20.40 -2.98
CA LEU A 24 8.50 19.64 -2.84
C LEU A 24 8.87 18.96 -4.16
N TRP A 25 7.87 18.52 -4.92
CA TRP A 25 8.04 17.99 -6.26
C TRP A 25 7.34 18.85 -7.29
N VAL A 26 8.08 19.24 -8.34
CA VAL A 26 7.56 20.07 -9.42
C VAL A 26 7.81 19.36 -10.74
N TRP A 27 6.73 19.09 -11.47
CA TRP A 27 6.80 18.46 -12.79
C TRP A 27 6.82 19.54 -13.88
N GLN A 28 7.79 19.44 -14.80
CA GLN A 28 7.88 20.35 -15.95
C GLN A 28 6.66 20.25 -16.86
N GLN A 29 6.14 19.03 -17.02
CA GLN A 29 4.92 18.72 -17.75
C GLN A 29 3.94 18.05 -16.78
N PRO A 30 3.02 18.82 -16.17
CA PRO A 30 2.05 18.27 -15.22
C PRO A 30 1.18 17.20 -15.87
N GLY A 31 0.91 16.13 -15.12
CA GLY A 31 0.08 15.02 -15.57
C GLY A 31 -1.36 15.05 -15.06
N GLY A 32 -2.12 14.01 -15.43
CA GLY A 32 -3.56 13.92 -15.17
C GLY A 32 -3.96 13.59 -13.75
N TYR A 33 -3.02 13.22 -12.87
CA TYR A 33 -3.31 12.87 -11.48
C TYR A 33 -2.72 13.91 -10.54
N PHE A 34 -3.50 14.92 -10.14
CA PHE A 34 -3.05 16.03 -9.26
C PHE A 34 -1.73 16.71 -9.71
N GLY A 35 -1.45 16.74 -11.02
CA GLY A 35 -0.21 17.27 -11.58
C GLY A 35 0.90 16.24 -11.78
N ILE A 36 0.72 14.99 -11.34
CA ILE A 36 1.68 13.89 -11.52
C ILE A 36 1.43 13.19 -12.87
N PRO A 37 2.47 13.00 -13.71
CA PRO A 37 2.40 12.17 -14.91
C PRO A 37 2.08 10.70 -14.60
N TRP A 38 1.19 10.09 -15.38
CA TRP A 38 0.85 8.67 -15.25
C TRP A 38 2.07 7.74 -15.39
N LEU A 39 3.07 8.18 -16.15
CA LEU A 39 4.33 7.46 -16.33
C LEU A 39 5.09 7.27 -15.01
N ASN A 40 4.92 8.17 -14.02
CA ASN A 40 5.53 8.05 -12.71
C ASN A 40 5.04 6.78 -11.97
N PHE A 41 3.74 6.59 -11.89
CA PHE A 41 3.14 5.38 -11.28
C PHE A 41 3.53 4.11 -12.03
N GLY A 42 3.56 4.16 -13.37
CA GLY A 42 4.06 3.04 -14.17
C GLY A 42 5.54 2.72 -13.88
N GLY A 43 6.35 3.76 -13.69
CA GLY A 43 7.76 3.65 -13.30
C GLY A 43 7.95 3.02 -11.92
N TRP A 44 7.12 3.37 -10.93
CA TRP A 44 7.14 2.76 -9.60
C TRP A 44 6.72 1.29 -9.61
N ILE A 45 5.69 0.94 -10.39
CA ILE A 45 5.31 -0.47 -10.59
C ILE A 45 6.48 -1.25 -11.19
N LEU A 46 7.07 -0.76 -12.28
CA LEU A 46 8.18 -1.44 -12.95
C LEU A 46 9.38 -1.60 -12.00
N THR A 47 9.75 -0.52 -11.31
CA THR A 47 10.86 -0.50 -10.35
C THR A 47 10.62 -1.53 -9.24
N ALA A 48 9.45 -1.52 -8.62
CA ALA A 48 9.13 -2.44 -7.53
C ALA A 48 9.07 -3.91 -8.00
N VAL A 49 8.58 -4.19 -9.21
CA VAL A 49 8.62 -5.53 -9.80
C VAL A 49 10.07 -5.98 -10.00
N LEU A 50 10.92 -5.14 -10.61
CA LEU A 50 12.32 -5.45 -10.88
C LEU A 50 13.09 -5.71 -9.59
N LEU A 51 12.99 -4.80 -8.61
CA LEU A 51 13.68 -4.93 -7.33
C LEU A 51 13.22 -6.17 -6.57
N THR A 52 11.90 -6.41 -6.48
CA THR A 52 11.38 -7.59 -5.76
C THR A 52 11.82 -8.90 -6.43
N THR A 53 11.86 -8.93 -7.77
CA THR A 53 12.23 -10.12 -8.55
C THR A 53 13.72 -10.41 -8.47
N LEU A 54 14.55 -9.36 -8.53
CA LEU A 54 16.01 -9.47 -8.50
C LEU A 54 16.51 -9.78 -7.08
N LEU A 55 16.03 -9.04 -6.09
CA LEU A 55 16.53 -9.15 -4.71
C LEU A 55 15.94 -10.34 -3.95
N ARG A 56 14.74 -10.81 -4.34
CA ARG A 56 14.04 -11.96 -3.71
C ARG A 56 14.09 -11.88 -2.17
N PRO A 57 13.51 -10.83 -1.58
CA PRO A 57 13.59 -10.60 -0.14
C PRO A 57 13.12 -11.83 0.64
N LYS A 58 13.81 -12.14 1.73
CA LYS A 58 13.45 -13.27 2.59
C LYS A 58 12.03 -13.06 3.16
N PRO A 59 11.28 -14.14 3.37
CA PRO A 59 9.99 -14.04 4.07
C PRO A 59 10.18 -13.38 5.43
N VAL A 60 9.38 -12.37 5.71
CA VAL A 60 9.34 -11.66 6.99
C VAL A 60 7.95 -11.83 7.61
N PRO A 61 7.82 -11.66 8.94
CA PRO A 61 6.52 -11.77 9.61
C PRO A 61 5.51 -10.79 9.00
N ILE A 62 4.34 -11.30 8.59
CA ILE A 62 3.36 -10.51 7.85
C ILE A 62 2.56 -9.54 8.72
N ARG A 63 2.31 -9.89 10.00
CA ARG A 63 1.54 -9.02 10.92
C ARG A 63 2.18 -7.65 11.14
N PRO A 64 3.49 -7.54 11.46
CA PRO A 64 4.15 -6.24 11.54
C PRO A 64 4.05 -5.43 10.24
N LEU A 65 4.20 -6.07 9.07
CA LEU A 65 4.07 -5.39 7.79
C LEU A 65 2.65 -4.86 7.56
N LEU A 66 1.63 -5.67 7.83
CA LEU A 66 0.23 -5.25 7.74
C LEU A 66 -0.08 -4.11 8.71
N LEU A 67 0.46 -4.13 9.93
CA LEU A 67 0.32 -3.03 10.88
C LEU A 67 0.95 -1.74 10.35
N ILE A 68 2.20 -1.78 9.88
CA ILE A 68 2.87 -0.61 9.29
C ILE A 68 2.04 -0.07 8.12
N TYR A 69 1.65 -0.94 7.19
CA TYR A 69 0.88 -0.55 6.02
C TYR A 69 -0.49 0.05 6.39
N THR A 70 -1.16 -0.51 7.40
CA THR A 70 -2.45 0.00 7.92
C THR A 70 -2.29 1.36 8.59
N LEU A 71 -1.23 1.55 9.37
CA LEU A 71 -0.94 2.82 10.02
C LEU A 71 -0.62 3.90 8.98
N THR A 72 0.22 3.59 7.99
CA THR A 72 0.49 4.52 6.87
C THR A 72 -0.79 4.90 6.15
N TRP A 73 -1.60 3.92 5.76
CA TRP A 73 -2.89 4.15 5.11
C TRP A 73 -3.81 5.06 5.93
N PHE A 74 -4.01 4.74 7.21
CA PHE A 74 -4.92 5.49 8.06
C PHE A 74 -4.43 6.92 8.32
N LEU A 75 -3.17 7.08 8.72
CA LEU A 75 -2.60 8.38 9.07
C LEU A 75 -2.54 9.32 7.86
N GLU A 76 -2.17 8.82 6.68
CA GLU A 76 -2.16 9.64 5.47
C GLU A 76 -3.55 9.98 4.99
N THR A 77 -4.47 9.01 4.94
CA THR A 77 -5.86 9.27 4.56
C THR A 77 -6.47 10.34 5.48
N PHE A 78 -6.28 10.19 6.79
CA PHE A 78 -6.77 11.13 7.79
C PHE A 78 -6.10 12.50 7.62
N GLY A 79 -4.77 12.54 7.50
CA GLY A 79 -4.06 13.80 7.41
C GLY A 79 -4.37 14.56 6.12
N LEU A 80 -4.45 13.87 4.98
CA LEU A 80 -4.81 14.49 3.70
C LEU A 80 -6.25 15.02 3.73
N ALA A 81 -7.18 14.28 4.33
CA ALA A 81 -8.58 14.69 4.44
C ALA A 81 -8.79 15.88 5.39
N PHE A 82 -8.12 15.90 6.55
CA PHE A 82 -8.47 16.82 7.65
C PHE A 82 -7.42 17.91 7.94
N PHE A 83 -6.14 17.68 7.65
CA PHE A 83 -5.07 18.66 7.94
C PHE A 83 -4.57 19.38 6.70
N TRP A 84 -4.43 18.68 5.56
CA TRP A 84 -3.81 19.24 4.35
C TRP A 84 -4.79 19.67 3.26
N ALA A 85 -6.10 19.54 3.51
CA ALA A 85 -7.15 19.95 2.58
C ALA A 85 -7.02 19.31 1.17
N MET A 86 -6.62 18.04 1.13
CA MET A 86 -6.44 17.24 -0.09
C MET A 86 -7.45 16.07 -0.12
N PRO A 87 -8.76 16.34 -0.24
CA PRO A 87 -9.78 15.29 -0.19
C PRO A 87 -9.72 14.33 -1.39
N GLY A 88 -9.25 14.79 -2.55
CA GLY A 88 -9.11 13.98 -3.75
C GLY A 88 -8.09 12.84 -3.59
N PRO A 89 -6.82 13.14 -3.24
CA PRO A 89 -5.82 12.12 -2.93
C PRO A 89 -6.24 11.22 -1.76
N ALA A 90 -6.80 11.82 -0.70
CA ALA A 90 -7.30 11.07 0.46
C ALA A 90 -8.35 10.03 0.07
N ALA A 91 -9.34 10.40 -0.77
CA ALA A 91 -10.37 9.48 -1.22
C ALA A 91 -9.79 8.38 -2.11
N MET A 92 -8.95 8.73 -3.08
CA MET A 92 -8.41 7.76 -4.04
C MET A 92 -7.48 6.75 -3.37
N GLY A 93 -6.43 7.22 -2.69
CA GLY A 93 -5.51 6.30 -2.02
C GLY A 93 -6.13 5.65 -0.78
N GLY A 94 -7.03 6.34 -0.07
CA GLY A 94 -7.80 5.76 1.03
C GLY A 94 -8.63 4.56 0.59
N VAL A 95 -9.29 4.63 -0.58
CA VAL A 95 -10.02 3.48 -1.14
C VAL A 95 -9.05 2.41 -1.63
N VAL A 96 -8.06 2.76 -2.46
CA VAL A 96 -7.19 1.77 -3.11
C VAL A 96 -6.30 1.04 -2.09
N MET A 97 -5.57 1.74 -1.22
CA MET A 97 -4.81 1.10 -0.14
C MET A 97 -5.73 0.44 0.89
N GLY A 98 -6.91 1.01 1.15
CA GLY A 98 -7.89 0.44 2.07
C GLY A 98 -8.36 -0.95 1.65
N LEU A 99 -8.50 -1.20 0.33
CA LEU A 99 -8.78 -2.53 -0.20
C LEU A 99 -7.63 -3.51 0.10
N PHE A 100 -6.37 -3.10 -0.05
CA PHE A 100 -5.22 -3.94 0.31
C PHE A 100 -5.15 -4.21 1.80
N VAL A 101 -5.38 -3.21 2.64
CA VAL A 101 -5.47 -3.35 4.11
C VAL A 101 -6.54 -4.37 4.48
N TRP A 102 -7.75 -4.19 3.95
CA TRP A 102 -8.87 -5.08 4.24
C TRP A 102 -8.57 -6.52 3.83
N GLN A 103 -8.11 -6.74 2.59
CA GLN A 103 -7.79 -8.08 2.12
C GLN A 103 -6.62 -8.70 2.89
N GLY A 104 -5.59 -7.92 3.20
CA GLY A 104 -4.43 -8.38 3.97
C GLY A 104 -4.83 -8.91 5.35
N TRP A 105 -5.62 -8.14 6.10
CA TRP A 105 -6.12 -8.57 7.40
C TRP A 105 -7.10 -9.74 7.32
N ARG A 106 -7.98 -9.75 6.32
CA ARG A 106 -8.92 -10.85 6.08
C ARG A 106 -8.18 -12.19 5.89
N LEU A 107 -7.13 -12.19 5.08
CA LEU A 107 -6.32 -13.37 4.81
C LEU A 107 -5.54 -13.80 6.05
N GLU A 108 -4.89 -12.87 6.75
CA GLU A 108 -4.11 -13.16 7.95
C GLU A 108 -4.96 -13.75 9.09
N ILE A 109 -6.17 -13.22 9.29
CA ILE A 109 -7.12 -13.75 10.29
C ILE A 109 -7.60 -15.15 9.88
N GLY A 110 -7.88 -15.36 8.60
CA GLY A 110 -8.27 -16.67 8.05
C GLY A 110 -7.21 -17.74 8.29
N ASP A 111 -5.95 -17.43 7.94
CA ASP A 111 -4.81 -18.32 8.15
C ASP A 111 -4.59 -18.66 9.63
N TRP A 112 -4.73 -17.67 10.51
CA TRP A 112 -4.62 -17.90 11.95
C TRP A 112 -5.71 -18.85 12.47
N ARG A 113 -6.95 -18.72 11.99
CA ARG A 113 -8.05 -19.64 12.36
C ARG A 113 -7.77 -21.07 11.92
N LEU A 114 -7.23 -21.26 10.72
CA LEU A 114 -6.87 -22.60 10.22
C LEU A 114 -5.75 -23.24 11.04
N ARG A 115 -4.69 -22.47 11.35
CA ARG A 115 -3.56 -22.98 12.15
C ARG A 115 -3.98 -23.34 13.57
N SER A 116 -4.82 -22.51 14.20
CA SER A 116 -5.31 -22.79 15.57
C SER A 116 -6.21 -24.03 15.62
N HIS A 117 -7.01 -24.29 14.59
CA HIS A 117 -7.84 -25.49 14.50
C HIS A 117 -6.98 -26.77 14.33
N ASN A 118 -5.98 -26.75 13.45
CA ASN A 118 -5.10 -27.89 13.22
C ASN A 118 -4.19 -28.22 14.43
N LEU A 119 -3.89 -27.23 15.28
CA LEU A 119 -3.16 -27.45 16.54
C LEU A 119 -4.05 -28.06 17.64
N GLN A 120 -5.38 -27.98 17.50
CA GLN A 120 -6.35 -28.49 18.48
C GLN A 120 -6.87 -29.88 18.12
N SER A 121 -6.76 -30.32 16.86
CA SER A 121 -7.02 -31.71 16.48
C SER A 121 -5.88 -32.60 17.00
N PRO A 122 -6.12 -33.49 17.98
CA PRO A 122 -5.12 -34.50 18.33
C PRO A 122 -4.88 -35.34 17.08
N ILE A 123 -3.62 -35.67 16.79
CA ILE A 123 -3.28 -36.67 15.78
C ILE A 123 -4.03 -37.95 16.19
N SER A 124 -5.13 -38.26 15.50
CA SER A 124 -5.77 -39.56 15.60
C SER A 124 -4.84 -40.55 14.92
N ASN A 125 -4.06 -41.27 15.73
CA ASN A 125 -3.36 -42.48 15.31
C ASN A 125 -4.34 -43.54 14.81
#